data_AF-A0A1I8GXX4-F1
#
_entry.id   AF-A0A1I8GXX4-F1
#
_cell.length_a   1.000
_cell.length_b   1.000
_cell.length_c   1.000
_cell.angle_alpha   90.00
_cell.angle_beta   90.00
_cell.angle_gamma   90.00
#
_symmetry.space_group_name_H-M   'P 1'
#
loop_
_entity.id
_entity.type
_entity.pdbx_description
1 polymer ?
#
loop_
_entity_poly.entity_id
_entity_poly.type
_entity_poly.pdbx_seq_one_letter_code
_entity_poly.pdbx_strand_id
1 'polypeptide(L)'
;GCHPALNRRLCTIGHAVIESAYATVCRLPACVRSHRAPIAVADHLLSSAEPGEALKNVAQLLSYLGPAVCLDSALVAKLCRLAEAFLAARAKAGQSAVIDAAFQAVFNLLDECILPALSLSEANCPLGELVWSLVRHLPFDLRYRLYGQWKAAEAPGMHPAMIRRRAEVTGRAKYVMKRLTKDNVKQQGRQLGKLSHSNPGPLFEVVIEQITRYDNLVTPVVDSFRYLNSLGLDVLAYCIIEALADSSEESPRLLTLSTFVGAMCKKYTFDLAGCFQYALNQLKNKRCADLLLVREILHKMTGIEVSEEVTEEQLEAMLGGELLRVEGGYFSQVRNTKKSSSRLKELLMEHGLVLPFVFLLAQQRDCVVFNGEPTERHVKQCGRLYDNCQDVLIQFGIFLSLQLSTDEFVAQCPSIDQLINVYHVPADAAFYLLRSGFAHTINQLCDRKLRAGKREAAASAAAAAAASAESADGGGD
;
A
#
# COMPACT_ATOMS: atom_id res chain seq x y z
N GLY A 1 29.05 -22.17 7.82
CA GLY A 1 28.82 -21.34 9.02
C GLY A 1 30.07 -21.13 9.88
N CYS A 2 30.61 -22.18 10.50
CA CYS A 2 31.54 -22.07 11.64
C CYS A 2 32.95 -21.52 11.35
N HIS A 3 33.42 -21.53 10.10
CA HIS A 3 34.77 -21.06 9.76
C HIS A 3 34.74 -19.75 8.95
N PRO A 4 35.02 -18.59 9.56
CA PRO A 4 34.94 -17.29 8.88
C PRO A 4 35.94 -17.17 7.72
N ALA A 5 37.08 -17.84 7.80
CA ALA A 5 38.08 -17.85 6.72
C ALA A 5 37.57 -18.58 5.47
N LEU A 6 36.88 -19.72 5.63
CA LEU A 6 36.29 -20.47 4.52
C LEU A 6 35.16 -19.67 3.88
N ASN A 7 34.26 -19.11 4.70
CA ASN A 7 33.16 -18.28 4.23
C ASN A 7 33.67 -17.07 3.42
N ARG A 8 34.73 -16.39 3.88
CA ARG A 8 35.35 -15.28 3.12
C ARG A 8 35.95 -15.73 1.79
N ARG A 9 36.58 -16.91 1.73
CA ARG A 9 37.09 -17.47 0.48
C ARG A 9 35.95 -17.78 -0.50
N LEU A 10 34.84 -18.36 -0.01
CA LEU A 10 33.64 -18.59 -0.82
C LEU A 10 33.03 -17.28 -1.33
N CYS A 11 32.97 -16.23 -0.51
CA CYS A 11 32.58 -14.89 -0.97
C CYS A 11 33.52 -14.39 -2.10
N THR A 12 34.82 -14.64 -1.98
CA THR A 12 35.79 -14.19 -2.98
C THR A 12 35.63 -14.95 -4.31
N ILE A 13 35.28 -16.24 -4.25
CA ILE A 13 34.88 -17.02 -5.43
C ILE A 13 33.59 -16.44 -6.03
N GLY A 14 32.60 -16.12 -5.20
CA GLY A 14 31.36 -15.46 -5.64
C GLY A 14 31.62 -14.15 -6.39
N HIS A 15 32.56 -13.33 -5.91
CA HIS A 15 33.00 -12.12 -6.63
C HIS A 15 33.59 -12.45 -8.01
N ALA A 16 34.43 -13.47 -8.11
CA ALA A 16 35.05 -13.85 -9.39
C ALA A 16 34.01 -14.30 -10.42
N VAL A 17 32.97 -15.02 -10.00
CA VAL A 17 31.90 -15.49 -10.90
C VAL A 17 31.03 -14.32 -11.41
N ILE A 18 30.74 -13.32 -10.57
CA ILE A 18 29.91 -12.18 -11.00
C ILE A 18 30.69 -11.08 -11.73
N GLU A 19 32.02 -11.05 -11.66
CA GLU A 19 32.80 -9.87 -12.09
C GLU A 19 32.59 -9.52 -13.56
N SER A 20 32.54 -10.53 -14.44
CA SER A 20 32.31 -10.36 -15.88
C SER A 20 30.94 -9.73 -16.15
N ALA A 21 29.87 -10.35 -15.64
CA ALA A 21 28.51 -9.84 -15.79
C ALA A 21 28.33 -8.46 -15.12
N TYR A 22 28.90 -8.25 -13.93
CA TYR A 22 28.83 -6.98 -13.21
C TYR A 22 29.51 -5.85 -13.98
N ALA A 23 30.64 -6.10 -14.66
CA ALA A 23 31.33 -5.11 -15.47
C ALA A 23 30.52 -4.66 -16.71
N THR A 24 29.69 -5.54 -17.27
CA THR A 24 28.81 -5.20 -18.40
C THR A 24 27.65 -4.28 -17.97
N VAL A 25 27.07 -4.57 -16.81
CA VAL A 25 25.87 -3.91 -16.28
C VAL A 25 26.20 -2.63 -15.52
N CYS A 26 27.13 -2.70 -14.57
CA CYS A 26 27.54 -1.59 -13.72
C CYS A 26 28.90 -1.07 -14.19
N ARG A 27 28.88 -0.09 -15.11
CA ARG A 27 30.10 0.62 -15.54
C ARG A 27 30.65 1.47 -14.41
N LEU A 28 31.46 0.87 -13.55
CA LEU A 28 32.28 1.62 -12.59
C LEU A 28 33.29 2.50 -13.37
N PRO A 29 33.46 3.78 -12.99
CA PRO A 29 34.54 4.61 -13.51
C PRO A 29 35.88 3.90 -13.39
N ALA A 30 36.76 4.07 -14.37
CA ALA A 30 38.05 3.36 -14.42
C ALA A 30 38.88 3.54 -13.13
N CYS A 31 38.74 4.67 -12.43
CA CYS A 31 39.41 4.98 -11.17
C CYS A 31 38.96 4.15 -9.97
N VAL A 32 37.81 3.46 -10.04
CA VAL A 32 37.25 2.65 -8.93
C VAL A 32 37.36 1.15 -9.20
N ARG A 33 37.91 0.73 -10.35
CA ARG A 33 38.15 -0.68 -10.68
C ARG A 33 39.31 -1.25 -9.86
N SER A 34 39.05 -1.53 -8.59
CA SER A 34 39.94 -2.34 -7.75
C SER A 34 40.08 -3.72 -8.38
N HIS A 35 41.25 -3.99 -8.96
CA HIS A 35 41.61 -5.32 -9.43
C HIS A 35 41.80 -6.21 -8.21
N ARG A 36 40.79 -7.02 -7.87
CA ARG A 36 40.98 -8.13 -6.94
C ARG A 36 41.88 -9.17 -7.62
N ALA A 37 42.82 -9.75 -6.88
CA ALA A 37 43.76 -10.73 -7.42
C ALA A 37 42.97 -11.88 -8.09
N PRO A 38 43.35 -12.30 -9.31
CA PRO A 38 42.66 -13.36 -10.01
C PRO A 38 42.76 -14.65 -9.20
N ILE A 39 41.61 -15.22 -8.85
CA ILE A 39 41.52 -16.55 -8.26
C ILE A 39 41.27 -17.51 -9.41
N ALA A 40 42.01 -18.62 -9.44
CA ALA A 40 41.74 -19.72 -10.35
C ALA A 40 40.38 -20.34 -9.98
N VAL A 41 39.32 -19.91 -10.68
CA VAL A 41 37.99 -20.52 -10.66
C VAL A 41 37.84 -21.31 -11.95
N ALA A 42 37.13 -22.43 -11.94
CA ALA A 42 36.96 -23.26 -13.11
C ALA A 42 36.32 -22.48 -14.28
N ASP A 43 36.85 -22.63 -15.49
CA ASP A 43 36.49 -21.82 -16.68
C ASP A 43 34.98 -21.83 -17.01
N HIS A 44 34.28 -22.94 -16.71
CA HIS A 44 32.83 -23.06 -16.94
C HIS A 44 31.99 -22.14 -16.04
N LEU A 45 32.50 -21.68 -14.89
CA LEU A 45 31.83 -20.71 -14.02
C LEU A 45 32.16 -19.25 -14.38
N LEU A 46 33.25 -19.01 -15.11
CA LEU A 46 33.72 -17.68 -15.49
C LEU A 46 33.13 -17.18 -16.84
N SER A 47 32.48 -18.08 -17.59
CA SER A 47 32.15 -17.87 -19.01
C SER A 47 30.84 -17.11 -19.31
N SER A 48 29.97 -16.87 -18.32
CA SER A 48 28.67 -16.27 -18.59
C SER A 48 28.73 -14.74 -18.53
N ALA A 49 28.76 -14.08 -19.69
CA ALA A 49 28.58 -12.63 -19.79
C ALA A 49 27.13 -12.19 -19.49
N GLU A 50 26.16 -13.11 -19.64
CA GLU A 50 24.76 -12.82 -19.40
C GLU A 50 24.44 -12.77 -17.89
N PRO A 51 23.74 -11.71 -17.42
CA PRO A 51 23.46 -11.52 -16.00
C PRO A 51 22.59 -12.64 -15.42
N GLY A 52 21.66 -13.20 -16.20
CA GLY A 52 20.77 -14.27 -15.74
C GLY A 52 21.48 -15.59 -15.46
N GLU A 53 22.48 -15.95 -16.26
CA GLU A 53 23.28 -17.16 -16.06
C GLU A 53 24.28 -17.00 -14.91
N ALA A 54 24.94 -15.85 -14.83
CA ALA A 54 25.83 -15.53 -13.72
C ALA A 54 25.10 -15.61 -12.37
N LEU A 55 23.86 -15.09 -12.29
CA LEU A 55 23.03 -15.19 -11.09
C LEU A 55 22.65 -16.63 -10.74
N LYS A 56 22.38 -17.50 -11.71
CA LYS A 56 22.11 -18.93 -11.46
C LYS A 56 23.32 -19.65 -10.87
N ASN A 57 24.48 -19.49 -11.50
CA ASN A 57 25.72 -20.15 -11.07
C ASN A 57 26.11 -19.71 -9.65
N VAL A 58 25.91 -18.43 -9.36
CA VAL A 58 26.22 -17.84 -8.05
C VAL A 58 25.18 -18.24 -7.00
N ALA A 59 23.90 -18.32 -7.35
CA ALA A 59 22.86 -18.77 -6.43
C ALA A 59 23.14 -20.19 -5.91
N GLN A 60 23.58 -21.10 -6.79
CA GLN A 60 23.98 -22.46 -6.37
C GLN A 60 25.19 -22.47 -5.43
N LEU A 61 26.18 -21.59 -5.67
CA LEU A 61 27.34 -21.49 -4.78
C LEU A 61 26.98 -20.88 -3.43
N LEU A 62 26.15 -19.83 -3.44
CA LEU A 62 25.81 -19.05 -2.26
C LEU A 62 24.75 -19.73 -1.39
N SER A 63 23.89 -20.61 -1.93
CA SER A 63 22.96 -21.40 -1.11
C SER A 63 23.69 -22.26 -0.07
N TYR A 64 24.88 -22.77 -0.39
CA TYR A 64 25.73 -23.48 0.59
C TYR A 64 26.30 -22.55 1.68
N LEU A 65 26.44 -21.26 1.40
CA LEU A 65 26.93 -20.27 2.35
C LEU A 65 25.81 -19.69 3.22
N GLY A 66 24.64 -19.49 2.62
CA GLY A 66 23.42 -18.98 3.26
C GLY A 66 23.63 -17.63 3.95
N PRO A 67 23.25 -17.46 5.23
CA PRO A 67 23.36 -16.18 5.94
C PRO A 67 24.79 -15.65 6.11
N ALA A 68 25.81 -16.49 5.96
CA ALA A 68 27.21 -16.11 6.18
C ALA A 68 27.77 -15.17 5.10
N VAL A 69 27.00 -14.86 4.06
CA VAL A 69 27.32 -13.81 3.06
C VAL A 69 27.48 -12.44 3.73
N CYS A 70 26.91 -12.23 4.92
CA CYS A 70 27.05 -10.99 5.71
C CYS A 70 28.50 -10.57 5.99
N LEU A 71 29.47 -11.48 5.89
CA LEU A 71 30.90 -11.21 6.08
C LEU A 71 31.50 -10.30 4.99
N ASP A 72 30.87 -10.20 3.81
CA ASP A 72 31.28 -9.31 2.73
C ASP A 72 30.08 -8.53 2.19
N SER A 73 29.83 -7.36 2.78
CA SER A 73 28.74 -6.46 2.38
C SER A 73 28.89 -5.93 0.94
N ALA A 74 30.11 -5.90 0.40
CA ALA A 74 30.35 -5.50 -0.98
C ALA A 74 29.84 -6.56 -1.96
N LEU A 75 29.91 -7.85 -1.59
CA LEU A 75 29.31 -8.93 -2.39
C LEU A 75 27.79 -8.76 -2.48
N VAL A 76 27.13 -8.58 -1.33
CA VAL A 76 25.67 -8.36 -1.27
C VAL A 76 25.27 -7.16 -2.15
N ALA A 77 26.00 -6.05 -2.05
CA ALA A 77 25.74 -4.86 -2.86
C ALA A 77 25.89 -5.13 -4.37
N LYS A 78 26.91 -5.88 -4.80
CA LYS A 78 27.08 -6.26 -6.22
C LYS A 78 25.94 -7.17 -6.70
N LEU A 79 25.53 -8.14 -5.89
CA LEU A 79 24.43 -9.06 -6.18
C LEU A 79 23.11 -8.30 -6.33
N CYS A 80 22.79 -7.39 -5.41
CA CYS A 80 21.58 -6.58 -5.50
C CYS A 80 21.54 -5.76 -6.79
N ARG A 81 22.63 -5.09 -7.16
CA ARG A 81 22.69 -4.29 -8.40
C ARG A 81 22.57 -5.13 -9.66
N LEU A 82 23.22 -6.29 -9.69
CA LEU A 82 23.15 -7.21 -10.84
C LEU A 82 21.73 -7.78 -11.00
N ALA A 83 21.12 -8.22 -9.90
CA ALA A 83 19.76 -8.73 -9.89
C ALA A 83 18.74 -7.63 -10.22
N GLU A 84 18.94 -6.40 -9.74
CA GLU A 84 18.10 -5.25 -10.06
C GLU A 84 18.11 -4.97 -11.56
N ALA A 85 19.30 -4.93 -12.16
CA ALA A 85 19.42 -4.71 -13.60
C ALA A 85 18.75 -5.83 -14.42
N PHE A 86 18.87 -7.09 -13.96
CA PHE A 86 18.20 -8.22 -14.58
C PHE A 86 16.67 -8.08 -14.50
N LEU A 87 16.11 -7.77 -13.32
CA LEU A 87 14.66 -7.58 -13.16
C LEU A 87 14.15 -6.34 -13.90
N ALA A 88 14.90 -5.24 -13.92
CA ALA A 88 14.56 -4.03 -14.65
C ALA A 88 14.55 -4.25 -16.17
N ALA A 89 15.50 -5.01 -16.70
CA ALA A 89 15.51 -5.40 -18.11
C ALA A 89 14.29 -6.27 -18.46
N ARG A 90 13.93 -7.21 -17.58
CA ARG A 90 12.75 -8.08 -17.73
C ARG A 90 11.44 -7.30 -17.68
N ALA A 91 11.34 -6.32 -16.78
CA ALA A 91 10.17 -5.44 -16.68
C ALA A 91 9.97 -4.65 -17.99
N LYS A 92 11.05 -4.11 -18.57
CA LYS A 92 11.00 -3.42 -19.88
C LYS A 92 10.59 -4.34 -21.03
N ALA A 93 10.95 -5.62 -20.97
CA ALA A 93 10.57 -6.62 -21.97
C ALA A 93 9.12 -7.14 -21.80
N GLY A 94 8.36 -6.66 -20.81
CA GLY A 94 6.99 -7.13 -20.55
C GLY A 94 6.91 -8.55 -19.98
N GLN A 95 8.03 -9.14 -19.55
CA GLN A 95 8.11 -10.54 -19.10
C GLN A 95 8.02 -10.67 -17.57
N SER A 96 7.50 -9.67 -16.87
CA SER A 96 7.47 -9.61 -15.39
C SER A 96 6.75 -10.82 -14.76
N ALA A 97 5.71 -11.36 -15.41
CA ALA A 97 4.90 -12.45 -14.90
C ALA A 97 5.46 -13.87 -15.19
N VAL A 98 6.41 -14.01 -16.11
CA VAL A 98 6.97 -15.32 -16.46
C VAL A 98 7.94 -15.75 -15.34
N ILE A 99 7.93 -17.02 -14.96
CA ILE A 99 8.81 -17.56 -13.93
C ILE A 99 9.87 -18.44 -14.60
N ASP A 100 11.04 -17.86 -14.85
CA ASP A 100 12.18 -18.59 -15.44
C ASP A 100 13.17 -19.04 -14.36
N ALA A 101 14.04 -20.00 -14.70
CA ALA A 101 15.10 -20.47 -13.80
C ALA A 101 16.01 -19.34 -13.27
N ALA A 102 16.22 -18.27 -14.06
CA ALA A 102 16.99 -17.10 -13.62
C ALA A 102 16.24 -16.27 -12.56
N PHE A 103 14.92 -16.11 -12.73
CA PHE A 103 14.08 -15.42 -11.76
C PHE A 103 14.01 -16.21 -10.44
N GLN A 104 13.86 -17.53 -10.52
CA GLN A 104 13.90 -18.42 -9.36
C GLN A 104 15.25 -18.35 -8.63
N ALA A 105 16.37 -18.29 -9.37
CA ALA A 105 17.69 -18.10 -8.75
C ALA A 105 17.80 -16.78 -7.98
N VAL A 106 17.27 -15.67 -8.51
CA VAL A 106 17.22 -14.38 -7.81
C VAL A 106 16.35 -14.45 -6.56
N PHE A 107 15.20 -15.12 -6.66
CA PHE A 107 14.28 -15.29 -5.52
C PHE A 107 14.92 -16.12 -4.40
N ASN A 108 15.55 -17.25 -4.73
CA ASN A 108 16.26 -18.09 -3.77
C ASN A 108 17.46 -17.34 -3.15
N LEU A 109 18.16 -16.53 -3.94
CA LEU A 109 19.25 -15.70 -3.44
C LEU A 109 18.74 -14.63 -2.45
N LEU A 110 17.56 -14.07 -2.68
CA LEU A 110 16.91 -13.16 -1.73
C LEU A 110 16.56 -13.88 -0.42
N ASP A 111 15.91 -15.03 -0.51
CA ASP A 111 15.39 -15.81 0.62
C ASP A 111 16.51 -16.42 1.49
N GLU A 112 17.47 -17.12 0.88
CA GLU A 112 18.49 -17.89 1.61
C GLU A 112 19.74 -17.07 1.99
N CYS A 113 20.05 -16.02 1.22
CA CYS A 113 21.33 -15.32 1.31
C CYS A 113 21.19 -13.85 1.69
N ILE A 114 20.54 -13.03 0.86
CA ILE A 114 20.58 -11.56 0.97
C ILE A 114 19.81 -11.07 2.21
N LEU A 115 18.55 -11.50 2.39
CA LEU A 115 17.74 -11.08 3.53
C LEU A 115 18.29 -11.59 4.86
N PRO A 116 18.68 -12.89 5.00
CA PRO A 116 19.34 -13.35 6.22
C PRO A 116 20.69 -12.67 6.50
N ALA A 117 21.46 -12.35 5.45
CA ALA A 117 22.70 -11.61 5.61
C ALA A 117 22.48 -10.17 6.11
N LEU A 118 21.38 -9.53 5.71
CA LEU A 118 21.00 -8.21 6.19
C LEU A 118 20.70 -8.24 7.71
N SER A 119 20.00 -9.27 8.19
CA SER A 119 19.72 -9.48 9.62
C SER A 119 20.99 -9.58 10.47
N LEU A 120 21.99 -10.32 9.97
CA LEU A 120 23.28 -10.50 10.65
C LEU A 120 24.22 -9.31 10.51
N SER A 121 24.02 -8.45 9.51
CA SER A 121 24.81 -7.22 9.34
C SER A 121 24.56 -6.25 10.49
N GLU A 122 25.59 -5.47 10.82
CA GLU A 122 25.40 -4.26 11.62
C GLU A 122 24.57 -3.23 10.83
N ALA A 123 23.96 -2.29 11.55
CA ALA A 123 22.97 -1.33 11.04
C ALA A 123 23.47 -0.59 9.78
N ASN A 124 23.14 -1.12 8.61
CA ASN A 124 23.62 -0.66 7.31
C ASN A 124 22.47 -0.14 6.46
N CYS A 125 22.13 1.14 6.66
CA CYS A 125 21.03 1.80 5.95
C CYS A 125 21.19 1.76 4.41
N PRO A 126 22.38 2.06 3.83
CA PRO A 126 22.58 1.96 2.38
C PRO A 126 22.32 0.56 1.81
N LEU A 127 22.67 -0.49 2.55
CA LEU A 127 22.41 -1.86 2.11
C LEU A 127 20.91 -2.16 2.07
N GLY A 128 20.14 -1.70 3.06
CA GLY A 128 18.69 -1.84 3.07
C GLY A 128 18.00 -1.14 1.90
N GLU A 129 18.48 0.03 1.49
CA GLU A 129 17.96 0.72 0.30
C GLU A 129 18.33 0.01 -1.01
N LEU A 130 19.51 -0.63 -1.09
CA LEU A 130 19.88 -1.47 -2.25
C LEU A 130 19.04 -2.76 -2.32
N VAL A 131 18.66 -3.33 -1.17
CA VAL A 131 17.72 -4.46 -1.15
C VAL A 131 16.34 -3.98 -1.60
N TRP A 132 15.90 -2.80 -1.18
CA TRP A 132 14.65 -2.21 -1.66
C TRP A 132 14.64 -1.96 -3.17
N SER A 133 15.72 -1.41 -3.73
CA SER A 133 15.82 -1.16 -5.18
C SER A 133 15.67 -2.43 -6.01
N LEU A 134 16.10 -3.58 -5.46
CA LEU A 134 15.84 -4.89 -6.03
C LEU A 134 14.37 -5.33 -5.82
N VAL A 135 13.91 -5.37 -4.57
CA VAL A 135 12.61 -5.96 -4.18
C VAL A 135 11.41 -5.18 -4.75
N ARG A 136 11.54 -3.87 -4.99
CA ARG A 136 10.46 -3.04 -5.59
C ARG A 136 10.05 -3.46 -7.01
N HIS A 137 10.87 -4.26 -7.72
CA HIS A 137 10.53 -4.79 -9.04
C HIS A 137 9.66 -6.05 -8.97
N LEU A 138 9.53 -6.66 -7.78
CA LEU A 138 8.70 -7.84 -7.57
C LEU A 138 7.24 -7.41 -7.31
N PRO A 139 6.25 -8.16 -7.83
CA PRO A 139 4.86 -8.02 -7.43
C PRO A 139 4.69 -8.14 -5.91
N PHE A 140 3.73 -7.40 -5.33
CA PHE A 140 3.57 -7.32 -3.89
C PHE A 140 3.31 -8.69 -3.23
N ASP A 141 2.61 -9.61 -3.90
CA ASP A 141 2.38 -10.97 -3.40
C ASP A 141 3.69 -11.72 -3.11
N LEU A 142 4.66 -11.60 -4.03
CA LEU A 142 5.96 -12.23 -3.89
C LEU A 142 6.82 -11.53 -2.83
N ARG A 143 6.73 -10.21 -2.70
CA ARG A 143 7.42 -9.45 -1.64
C ARG A 143 6.94 -9.89 -0.25
N TYR A 144 5.63 -9.98 -0.06
CA TYR A 144 5.06 -10.35 1.24
C TYR A 144 5.32 -11.81 1.60
N ARG A 145 5.33 -12.69 0.59
CA ARG A 145 5.81 -14.06 0.77
C ARG A 145 7.27 -14.10 1.25
N LEU A 146 8.16 -13.32 0.63
CA LEU A 146 9.56 -13.21 1.07
C LEU A 146 9.67 -12.68 2.49
N TYR A 147 8.88 -11.68 2.88
CA TYR A 147 8.91 -11.16 4.25
C TYR A 147 8.43 -12.17 5.28
N GLY A 148 7.40 -12.96 4.94
CA GLY A 148 6.95 -14.06 5.78
C GLY A 148 8.00 -15.16 5.94
N GLN A 149 8.66 -15.55 4.84
CA GLN A 149 9.77 -16.51 4.87
C GLN A 149 10.96 -15.97 5.66
N TRP A 150 11.32 -14.70 5.47
CA TRP A 150 12.41 -14.05 6.20
C TRP A 150 12.16 -14.02 7.71
N LYS A 151 10.96 -13.62 8.13
CA LYS A 151 10.56 -13.63 9.55
C LYS A 151 10.54 -15.06 10.13
N ALA A 152 10.14 -16.05 9.34
CA ALA A 152 10.16 -17.46 9.71
C ALA A 152 11.58 -18.05 9.78
N ALA A 153 12.50 -17.63 8.89
CA ALA A 153 13.90 -18.05 8.92
C ALA A 153 14.64 -17.51 10.16
N GLU A 154 14.19 -16.38 10.69
CA GLU A 154 14.61 -15.84 11.98
C GLU A 154 13.97 -16.55 13.18
N ALA A 155 13.03 -17.48 12.96
CA ALA A 155 12.36 -18.21 14.04
C ALA A 155 13.24 -19.34 14.60
N PRO A 156 12.92 -19.85 15.80
CA PRO A 156 13.70 -20.90 16.45
C PRO A 156 13.69 -22.19 15.59
N GLY A 157 14.87 -22.64 15.13
CA GLY A 157 15.04 -23.95 14.48
C GLY A 157 16.00 -24.03 13.29
N MET A 158 16.39 -22.90 12.68
CA MET A 158 17.20 -22.92 11.44
C MET A 158 18.69 -22.62 11.67
N HIS A 159 19.01 -21.44 12.23
CA HIS A 159 20.39 -20.98 12.39
C HIS A 159 20.67 -20.32 13.75
N PRO A 160 21.61 -20.83 14.58
CA PRO A 160 21.90 -20.27 15.91
C PRO A 160 22.29 -18.78 15.90
N ALA A 161 23.03 -18.33 14.87
CA ALA A 161 23.42 -16.93 14.74
C ALA A 161 22.20 -16.00 14.54
N MET A 162 21.22 -16.42 13.74
CA MET A 162 19.98 -15.68 13.51
C MET A 162 19.13 -15.61 14.77
N ILE A 163 18.98 -16.73 15.49
CA ILE A 163 18.22 -16.79 16.74
C ILE A 163 18.81 -15.83 17.78
N ARG A 164 20.14 -15.85 17.94
CA ARG A 164 20.84 -14.92 18.82
C ARG A 164 20.59 -13.47 18.40
N ARG A 165 20.70 -13.17 17.10
CA ARG A 165 20.51 -11.82 16.59
C ARG A 165 19.09 -11.32 16.79
N ARG A 166 18.08 -12.17 16.55
CA ARG A 166 16.68 -11.88 16.85
C ARG A 166 16.50 -11.56 18.33
N ALA A 167 17.02 -12.38 19.24
CA ALA A 167 16.91 -12.15 20.68
C ALA A 167 17.55 -10.82 21.11
N GLU A 168 18.73 -10.49 20.56
CA GLU A 168 19.40 -9.20 20.80
C GLU A 168 18.55 -8.01 20.32
N VAL A 169 17.99 -8.09 19.11
CA VAL A 169 17.14 -7.04 18.53
C VAL A 169 15.85 -6.90 19.30
N THR A 170 15.15 -7.99 19.62
CA THR A 170 13.91 -7.99 20.42
C THR A 170 14.15 -7.36 21.79
N GLY A 171 15.26 -7.71 22.46
CA GLY A 171 15.63 -7.11 23.75
C GLY A 171 15.88 -5.60 23.64
N ARG A 172 16.63 -5.17 22.62
CA ARG A 172 16.90 -3.74 22.36
C ARG A 172 15.63 -2.98 21.95
N ALA A 173 14.78 -3.56 21.13
CA ALA A 173 13.50 -2.97 20.73
C ALA A 173 12.61 -2.73 21.95
N LYS A 174 12.46 -3.73 22.83
CA LYS A 174 11.72 -3.58 24.11
C LYS A 174 12.32 -2.49 24.99
N TYR A 175 13.64 -2.39 25.05
CA TYR A 175 14.32 -1.33 25.82
C TYR A 175 14.03 0.08 25.29
N VAL A 176 14.10 0.27 23.96
CA VAL A 176 13.80 1.56 23.30
C VAL A 176 12.32 1.91 23.50
N MET A 177 11.41 0.96 23.25
CA MET A 177 9.97 1.17 23.37
C MET A 177 9.53 1.55 24.79
N LYS A 178 10.09 0.93 25.83
CA LYS A 178 9.82 1.29 27.23
C LYS A 178 10.20 2.72 27.60
N ARG A 179 11.09 3.34 26.83
CA ARG A 179 11.62 4.70 27.09
C ARG A 179 11.11 5.71 26.09
N LEU A 180 10.26 5.32 25.13
CA LEU A 180 9.76 6.21 24.11
C LEU A 180 8.70 7.15 24.70
N THR A 181 8.99 8.45 24.72
CA THR A 181 8.07 9.51 25.14
C THR A 181 8.02 10.60 24.08
N LYS A 182 7.04 11.51 24.17
CA LYS A 182 6.89 12.65 23.24
C LYS A 182 8.14 13.54 23.19
N ASP A 183 8.86 13.68 24.31
CA ASP A 183 10.02 14.57 24.41
C ASP A 183 11.31 13.96 23.82
N ASN A 184 11.42 12.64 23.81
CA ASN A 184 12.65 11.94 23.40
C ASN A 184 12.54 11.17 22.08
N VAL A 185 11.46 11.38 21.31
CA VAL A 185 11.19 10.73 20.02
C VAL A 185 12.38 10.80 19.06
N LYS A 186 13.11 11.92 19.01
CA LYS A 186 14.27 12.05 18.11
C LYS A 186 15.41 11.11 18.49
N GLN A 187 15.69 10.93 19.77
CA GLN A 187 16.77 10.06 20.24
C GLN A 187 16.36 8.60 20.11
N GLN A 188 15.20 8.23 20.63
CA GLN A 188 14.70 6.86 20.59
C GLN A 188 14.36 6.43 19.16
N GLY A 189 13.79 7.31 18.34
CA GLY A 189 13.51 7.03 16.92
C GLY A 189 14.76 6.78 16.09
N ARG A 190 15.89 7.43 16.38
CA ARG A 190 17.17 7.08 15.72
C ARG A 190 17.68 5.69 16.12
N GLN A 191 17.47 5.29 17.37
CA GLN A 191 17.82 3.93 17.81
C GLN A 191 16.91 2.89 17.15
N LEU A 192 15.61 3.19 17.07
CA LEU A 192 14.62 2.36 16.40
C LEU A 192 14.92 2.20 14.90
N GLY A 193 15.24 3.31 14.21
CA GLY A 193 15.68 3.30 12.81
C GLY A 193 16.91 2.40 12.60
N LYS A 194 17.94 2.53 13.44
CA LYS A 194 19.13 1.66 13.36
C LYS A 194 18.81 0.17 13.49
N LEU A 195 17.86 -0.20 14.36
CA LEU A 195 17.42 -1.60 14.48
C LEU A 195 16.65 -2.04 13.23
N SER A 196 15.81 -1.17 12.67
CA SER A 196 14.96 -1.47 11.50
C SER A 196 15.75 -1.74 10.23
N HIS A 197 16.93 -1.10 10.07
CA HIS A 197 17.74 -1.25 8.87
C HIS A 197 18.33 -2.66 8.69
N SER A 198 18.51 -3.40 9.80
CA SER A 198 19.01 -4.77 9.76
C SER A 198 17.90 -5.79 9.96
N ASN A 199 17.03 -5.60 10.98
CA ASN A 199 16.06 -6.60 11.41
C ASN A 199 14.66 -5.96 11.59
N PRO A 200 13.96 -5.61 10.50
CA PRO A 200 12.66 -4.96 10.58
C PRO A 200 11.55 -5.87 11.13
N GLY A 201 11.53 -7.16 10.81
CA GLY A 201 10.48 -8.10 11.24
C GLY A 201 10.33 -8.20 12.77
N PRO A 202 11.36 -8.64 13.51
CA PRO A 202 11.30 -8.75 14.98
C PRO A 202 11.09 -7.40 15.67
N LEU A 203 11.58 -6.32 15.05
CA LEU A 203 11.36 -4.97 15.56
C LEU A 203 9.88 -4.60 15.52
N PHE A 204 9.23 -4.74 14.36
CA PHE A 204 7.83 -4.36 14.20
C PHE A 204 6.88 -5.28 14.96
N GLU A 205 7.23 -6.55 15.14
CA GLU A 205 6.51 -7.45 16.05
C GLU A 205 6.41 -6.86 17.48
N VAL A 206 7.54 -6.41 18.03
CA VAL A 206 7.57 -5.74 19.35
C VAL A 206 6.83 -4.41 19.32
N VAL A 207 7.02 -3.59 18.28
CA VAL A 207 6.38 -2.27 18.21
C VAL A 207 4.86 -2.42 18.15
N ILE A 208 4.34 -3.30 17.30
CA ILE A 208 2.90 -3.57 17.14
C ILE A 208 2.31 -4.12 18.44
N GLU A 209 3.00 -5.04 19.11
CA GLU A 209 2.59 -5.54 20.42
C GLU A 209 2.49 -4.43 21.48
N GLN A 210 3.43 -3.47 21.48
CA GLN A 210 3.41 -2.37 22.45
C GLN A 210 2.33 -1.32 22.14
N ILE A 211 2.13 -0.93 20.87
CA ILE A 211 1.08 0.04 20.53
C ILE A 211 -0.31 -0.52 20.81
N THR A 212 -0.53 -1.82 20.58
CA THR A 212 -1.85 -2.46 20.80
C THR A 212 -2.18 -2.62 22.28
N ARG A 213 -1.18 -2.53 23.17
CA ARG A 213 -1.35 -2.53 24.62
C ARG A 213 -1.47 -1.10 25.19
N TYR A 214 -0.91 -0.10 24.51
CA TYR A 214 -0.76 1.27 25.02
C TYR A 214 -1.06 2.31 23.92
N ASP A 215 -2.30 2.79 23.86
CA ASP A 215 -2.78 3.72 22.83
C ASP A 215 -2.02 5.06 22.80
N ASN A 216 -1.54 5.52 23.96
CA ASN A 216 -0.78 6.76 24.08
C ASN A 216 0.60 6.72 23.36
N LEU A 217 1.09 5.53 23.01
CA LEU A 217 2.33 5.36 22.26
C LEU A 217 2.17 5.51 20.74
N VAL A 218 0.94 5.54 20.21
CA VAL A 218 0.70 5.64 18.76
C VAL A 218 1.39 6.86 18.16
N THR A 219 1.14 8.07 18.67
CA THR A 219 1.73 9.30 18.12
C THR A 219 3.27 9.32 18.23
N PRO A 220 3.89 9.05 19.40
CA PRO A 220 5.35 8.96 19.51
C PRO A 220 5.99 7.94 18.57
N VAL A 221 5.37 6.78 18.36
CA VAL A 221 5.87 5.74 17.45
C VAL A 221 5.81 6.22 16.00
N VAL A 222 4.67 6.74 15.56
CA VAL A 222 4.51 7.29 14.20
C VAL A 222 5.53 8.41 13.94
N ASP A 223 5.83 9.25 14.93
CA ASP A 223 6.85 10.29 14.80
C ASP A 223 8.28 9.73 14.75
N SER A 224 8.53 8.63 15.45
CA SER A 224 9.83 7.94 15.45
C SER A 224 10.16 7.29 14.10
N PHE A 225 9.13 6.91 13.33
CA PHE A 225 9.27 6.22 12.05
C PHE A 225 9.81 7.09 10.91
N ARG A 226 10.05 8.38 11.15
CA ARG A 226 10.74 9.27 10.20
C ARG A 226 12.15 8.77 9.85
N TYR A 227 12.76 7.96 10.71
CA TYR A 227 14.09 7.39 10.50
C TYR A 227 14.08 5.99 9.87
N LEU A 228 12.92 5.48 9.45
CA LEU A 228 12.83 4.24 8.69
C LEU A 228 13.30 4.46 7.25
N ASN A 229 13.84 3.40 6.66
CA ASN A 229 14.16 3.33 5.24
C ASN A 229 12.95 2.80 4.44
N SER A 230 13.03 2.84 3.12
CA SER A 230 11.94 2.40 2.23
C SER A 230 11.58 0.92 2.44
N LEU A 231 12.60 0.06 2.59
CA LEU A 231 12.41 -1.36 2.91
C LEU A 231 11.65 -1.56 4.22
N GLY A 232 12.02 -0.81 5.27
CA GLY A 232 11.38 -0.90 6.58
C GLY A 232 9.91 -0.51 6.54
N LEU A 233 9.52 0.47 5.73
CA LEU A 233 8.11 0.84 5.57
C LEU A 233 7.29 -0.25 4.86
N ASP A 234 7.87 -0.95 3.89
CA ASP A 234 7.20 -2.06 3.18
C ASP A 234 7.07 -3.31 4.06
N VAL A 235 8.11 -3.65 4.82
CA VAL A 235 8.06 -4.75 5.80
C VAL A 235 7.07 -4.42 6.93
N LEU A 236 6.97 -3.16 7.35
CA LEU A 236 5.96 -2.72 8.30
C LEU A 236 4.54 -2.98 7.76
N ALA A 237 4.27 -2.71 6.49
CA ALA A 237 2.97 -2.99 5.86
C ALA A 237 2.62 -4.48 5.96
N TYR A 238 3.57 -5.37 5.69
CA TYR A 238 3.41 -6.80 5.91
C TYR A 238 3.12 -7.15 7.38
N CYS A 239 3.89 -6.62 8.33
CA CYS A 239 3.69 -6.89 9.75
C CYS A 239 2.33 -6.38 10.27
N ILE A 240 1.81 -5.29 9.69
CA ILE A 240 0.45 -4.80 10.00
C ILE A 240 -0.60 -5.83 9.56
N ILE A 241 -0.49 -6.37 8.34
CA ILE A 241 -1.43 -7.38 7.82
C ILE A 241 -1.37 -8.66 8.66
N GLU A 242 -0.17 -9.09 9.04
CA GLU A 242 0.02 -10.23 9.94
C GLU A 242 -0.65 -10.00 11.30
N ALA A 243 -0.50 -8.79 11.86
CA ALA A 243 -1.11 -8.44 13.14
C ALA A 243 -2.64 -8.31 13.08
N LEU A 244 -3.20 -7.92 11.94
CA LEU A 244 -4.63 -7.90 11.66
C LEU A 244 -5.18 -9.33 11.58
N ALA A 245 -4.47 -10.24 10.89
CA ALA A 245 -4.86 -11.64 10.79
C ALA A 245 -4.88 -12.39 12.15
N ASP A 246 -4.04 -11.97 13.10
CA ASP A 246 -4.02 -12.50 14.47
C ASP A 246 -5.07 -11.83 15.39
N SER A 247 -5.64 -10.69 15.00
CA SER A 247 -6.62 -10.00 15.84
C SER A 247 -7.97 -10.72 15.80
N SER A 248 -8.45 -11.16 16.98
CA SER A 248 -9.82 -11.65 17.14
C SER A 248 -10.83 -10.52 16.89
N GLU A 249 -12.02 -10.89 16.40
CA GLU A 249 -13.10 -9.95 16.10
C GLU A 249 -13.38 -9.05 17.32
N GLU A 250 -13.48 -7.74 17.06
CA GLU A 250 -13.90 -6.71 18.02
C GLU A 250 -12.99 -6.54 19.27
N SER A 251 -11.69 -6.77 19.14
CA SER A 251 -10.75 -6.42 20.21
C SER A 251 -10.41 -4.92 20.22
N PRO A 252 -10.18 -4.29 21.40
CA PRO A 252 -9.62 -2.94 21.48
C PRO A 252 -8.28 -2.83 20.73
N ARG A 253 -7.57 -3.96 20.62
CA ARG A 253 -6.37 -4.11 19.79
C ARG A 253 -6.60 -3.75 18.32
N LEU A 254 -7.74 -4.11 17.71
CA LEU A 254 -8.05 -3.77 16.32
C LEU A 254 -8.29 -2.26 16.15
N LEU A 255 -8.96 -1.61 17.11
CA LEU A 255 -9.19 -0.16 17.08
C LEU A 255 -7.87 0.62 17.17
N THR A 256 -7.00 0.27 18.12
CA THR A 256 -5.70 0.93 18.26
C THR A 256 -4.81 0.69 17.05
N LEU A 257 -4.82 -0.53 16.51
CA LEU A 257 -4.08 -0.85 15.29
C LEU A 257 -4.62 -0.04 14.09
N SER A 258 -5.94 0.06 13.92
CA SER A 258 -6.56 0.86 12.87
C SER A 258 -6.22 2.35 13.00
N THR A 259 -6.24 2.88 14.22
CA THR A 259 -5.83 4.27 14.52
C THR A 259 -4.35 4.50 14.16
N PHE A 260 -3.48 3.56 14.50
CA PHE A 260 -2.07 3.59 14.15
C PHE A 260 -1.86 3.56 12.63
N VAL A 261 -2.54 2.65 11.92
CA VAL A 261 -2.44 2.53 10.46
C VAL A 261 -2.94 3.81 9.80
N GLY A 262 -4.08 4.36 10.21
CA GLY A 262 -4.59 5.64 9.70
C GLY A 262 -3.60 6.80 9.90
N ALA A 263 -2.97 6.89 11.07
CA ALA A 263 -1.95 7.91 11.36
C ALA A 263 -0.68 7.73 10.51
N MET A 264 -0.23 6.49 10.32
CA MET A 264 0.89 6.14 9.43
C MET A 264 0.58 6.53 7.98
N CYS A 265 -0.60 6.16 7.49
CA CYS A 265 -1.05 6.46 6.14
C CYS A 265 -1.11 7.95 5.88
N LYS A 266 -1.56 8.76 6.85
CA LYS A 266 -1.56 10.22 6.73
C LYS A 266 -0.15 10.81 6.58
N LYS A 267 0.83 10.28 7.31
CA LYS A 267 2.17 10.88 7.43
C LYS A 267 3.20 10.38 6.42
N TYR A 268 3.17 9.09 6.08
CA TYR A 268 4.18 8.45 5.24
C TYR A 268 3.56 7.86 3.98
N THR A 269 4.35 7.80 2.91
CA THR A 269 4.02 7.09 1.67
C THR A 269 4.60 5.69 1.76
N PHE A 270 3.73 4.69 1.88
CA PHE A 270 4.09 3.28 1.77
C PHE A 270 2.95 2.55 1.06
N ASP A 271 3.15 1.28 0.74
CA ASP A 271 2.18 0.49 -0.02
C ASP A 271 0.98 0.09 0.87
N LEU A 272 -0.17 0.73 0.64
CA LEU A 272 -1.43 0.40 1.31
C LEU A 272 -2.26 -0.63 0.52
N ALA A 273 -1.88 -0.97 -0.71
CA ALA A 273 -2.71 -1.82 -1.57
C ALA A 273 -2.96 -3.18 -0.90
N GLY A 274 -1.93 -3.74 -0.25
CA GLY A 274 -2.05 -4.97 0.53
C GLY A 274 -3.08 -4.88 1.67
N CYS A 275 -3.19 -3.75 2.37
CA CYS A 275 -4.16 -3.57 3.46
C CYS A 275 -5.60 -3.52 2.93
N PHE A 276 -5.84 -2.79 1.84
CA PHE A 276 -7.15 -2.74 1.19
C PHE A 276 -7.51 -4.08 0.58
N GLN A 277 -6.57 -4.77 -0.06
CA GLN A 277 -6.81 -6.10 -0.63
C GLN A 277 -7.09 -7.15 0.46
N TYR A 278 -6.41 -7.07 1.60
CA TYR A 278 -6.72 -7.87 2.78
C TYR A 278 -8.15 -7.63 3.26
N ALA A 279 -8.54 -6.37 3.48
CA ALA A 279 -9.90 -6.03 3.90
C ALA A 279 -10.96 -6.51 2.89
N LEU A 280 -10.68 -6.36 1.59
CA LEU A 280 -11.55 -6.86 0.52
C LEU A 280 -11.72 -8.39 0.58
N ASN A 281 -10.62 -9.12 0.80
CA ASN A 281 -10.66 -10.57 0.92
C ASN A 281 -11.40 -11.03 2.18
N GLN A 282 -11.29 -10.29 3.29
CA GLN A 282 -12.06 -10.56 4.51
C GLN A 282 -13.55 -10.31 4.33
N LEU A 283 -13.91 -9.25 3.59
CA LEU A 283 -15.30 -8.99 3.20
C LEU A 283 -15.87 -10.11 2.34
N LYS A 284 -15.10 -10.63 1.36
CA LYS A 284 -15.51 -11.81 0.59
C LYS A 284 -15.72 -13.05 1.47
N ASN A 285 -14.91 -13.20 2.51
CA ASN A 285 -15.05 -14.25 3.52
C ASN A 285 -16.13 -13.96 4.58
N LYS A 286 -16.96 -12.93 4.38
CA LYS A 286 -18.08 -12.53 5.25
C LYS A 286 -17.66 -12.06 6.65
N ARG A 287 -16.39 -11.67 6.83
CA ARG A 287 -15.89 -11.06 8.07
C ARG A 287 -15.88 -9.54 7.91
N CYS A 288 -16.57 -8.85 8.82
CA CYS A 288 -16.80 -7.40 8.70
C CYS A 288 -16.05 -6.59 9.75
N ALA A 289 -15.46 -7.24 10.75
CA ALA A 289 -14.73 -6.56 11.83
C ALA A 289 -13.58 -5.69 11.28
N ASP A 290 -12.88 -6.18 10.25
CA ASP A 290 -11.75 -5.51 9.62
C ASP A 290 -12.13 -4.23 8.86
N LEU A 291 -13.42 -3.94 8.67
CA LEU A 291 -13.87 -2.66 8.10
C LEU A 291 -13.50 -1.46 8.95
N LEU A 292 -13.28 -1.65 10.25
CA LEU A 292 -12.78 -0.62 11.14
C LEU A 292 -11.45 -0.04 10.65
N LEU A 293 -10.59 -0.87 10.05
CA LEU A 293 -9.33 -0.44 9.43
C LEU A 293 -9.59 0.53 8.28
N VAL A 294 -10.50 0.16 7.38
CA VAL A 294 -10.84 0.96 6.20
C VAL A 294 -11.45 2.30 6.63
N ARG A 295 -12.37 2.26 7.60
CA ARG A 295 -12.99 3.45 8.19
C ARG A 295 -11.96 4.45 8.69
N GLU A 296 -10.97 3.96 9.44
CA GLU A 296 -9.99 4.82 10.09
C GLU A 296 -8.92 5.34 9.11
N ILE A 297 -8.56 4.55 8.09
CA ILE A 297 -7.72 5.01 6.99
C ILE A 297 -8.43 6.13 6.21
N LEU A 298 -9.70 5.93 5.83
CA LEU A 298 -10.50 6.94 5.14
C LEU A 298 -10.59 8.21 5.98
N HIS A 299 -10.95 8.08 7.25
CA HIS A 299 -11.08 9.20 8.17
C HIS A 299 -9.76 10.00 8.28
N LYS A 300 -8.62 9.35 8.54
CA LYS A 300 -7.33 10.07 8.70
C LYS A 300 -6.77 10.65 7.41
N MET A 301 -6.98 9.99 6.26
CA MET A 301 -6.44 10.44 4.96
C MET A 301 -7.30 11.50 4.27
N THR A 302 -8.62 11.47 4.49
CA THR A 302 -9.59 12.35 3.80
C THR A 302 -10.16 13.43 4.71
N GLY A 303 -10.26 13.15 6.02
CA GLY A 303 -10.94 14.00 6.99
C GLY A 303 -12.46 13.80 7.04
N ILE A 304 -13.00 12.81 6.32
CA ILE A 304 -14.44 12.52 6.33
C ILE A 304 -14.75 11.74 7.61
N GLU A 305 -15.52 12.37 8.50
CA GLU A 305 -16.08 11.77 9.71
C GLU A 305 -17.57 11.48 9.47
N VAL A 306 -17.99 10.26 9.81
CA VAL A 306 -19.42 9.93 9.90
C VAL A 306 -19.79 10.23 11.35
N SER A 307 -20.51 11.33 11.57
CA SER A 307 -20.98 11.69 12.92
C SER A 307 -22.30 11.01 13.19
N GLU A 308 -22.41 10.33 14.33
CA GLU A 308 -23.66 9.74 14.83
C GLU A 308 -24.60 10.80 15.40
N GLU A 309 -24.04 11.90 15.92
CA GLU A 309 -24.76 13.02 16.52
C GLU A 309 -24.56 14.27 15.65
N VAL A 310 -25.58 14.63 14.87
CA VAL A 310 -25.57 15.81 14.01
C VAL A 310 -26.67 16.76 14.48
N THR A 311 -26.32 18.02 14.75
CA THR A 311 -27.33 19.03 15.10
C THR A 311 -28.16 19.40 13.86
N GLU A 312 -29.37 19.91 14.07
CA GLU A 312 -30.25 20.32 12.97
C GLU A 312 -29.60 21.38 12.07
N GLU A 313 -28.90 22.35 12.68
CA GLU A 313 -28.12 23.38 11.96
C GLU A 313 -27.00 22.78 11.09
N GLN A 314 -26.30 21.76 11.60
CA GLN A 314 -25.27 21.04 10.83
C GLN A 314 -25.89 20.27 9.67
N LEU A 315 -27.06 19.67 9.88
CA LEU A 315 -27.78 18.92 8.86
C LEU A 315 -28.25 19.85 7.73
N GLU A 316 -28.76 21.04 8.06
CA GLU A 316 -29.07 22.09 7.08
C GLU A 316 -27.81 22.57 6.34
N ALA A 317 -26.69 22.75 7.04
CA ALA A 317 -25.42 23.12 6.42
C ALA A 317 -24.93 22.05 5.43
N MET A 318 -25.14 20.76 5.73
CA MET A 318 -24.83 19.64 4.84
C MET A 318 -25.69 19.62 3.57
N LEU A 319 -26.93 20.13 3.61
CA LEU A 319 -27.80 20.25 2.44
C LEU A 319 -27.37 21.40 1.51
N GLY A 320 -26.59 22.36 1.99
CA GLY A 320 -26.10 23.48 1.22
C GLY A 320 -25.02 23.16 0.18
N GLY A 321 -24.46 24.21 -0.40
CA GLY A 321 -23.34 24.12 -1.34
C GLY A 321 -22.03 23.70 -0.65
N GLU A 322 -21.00 23.38 -1.45
CA GLU A 322 -19.70 22.90 -0.96
C GLU A 322 -19.10 23.79 0.15
N LEU A 323 -19.20 25.12 0.00
CA LEU A 323 -18.69 26.05 1.00
C LEU A 323 -19.41 25.92 2.36
N LEU A 324 -20.74 25.79 2.35
CA LEU A 324 -21.53 25.66 3.58
C LEU A 324 -21.27 24.31 4.25
N ARG A 325 -21.09 23.25 3.45
CA ARG A 325 -20.70 21.91 3.95
C ARG A 325 -19.34 21.94 4.63
N VAL A 326 -18.37 22.68 4.08
CA VAL A 326 -17.02 22.79 4.65
C VAL A 326 -17.01 23.58 5.95
N GLU A 327 -17.78 24.66 6.04
CA GLU A 327 -17.77 25.55 7.22
C GLU A 327 -18.70 25.09 8.35
N GLY A 328 -19.88 24.52 8.03
CA GLY A 328 -20.89 24.13 9.01
C GLY A 328 -21.20 22.64 9.05
N GLY A 329 -20.80 21.86 8.03
CA GLY A 329 -21.14 20.43 7.94
C GLY A 329 -20.10 19.48 8.56
N TYR A 330 -18.83 19.88 8.66
CA TYR A 330 -17.77 19.04 9.26
C TYR A 330 -17.30 19.61 10.60
N PHE A 331 -17.18 18.75 11.61
CA PHE A 331 -16.71 19.12 12.95
C PHE A 331 -15.22 19.50 12.98
N SER A 332 -14.42 18.95 12.07
CA SER A 332 -13.00 19.28 11.91
C SER A 332 -12.75 20.02 10.59
N GLN A 333 -12.00 21.14 10.65
CA GLN A 333 -11.60 21.85 9.43
C GLN A 333 -10.68 20.95 8.59
N VAL A 334 -11.19 20.46 7.46
CA VAL A 334 -10.53 19.54 6.50
C VAL A 334 -9.45 20.29 5.67
N ARG A 335 -8.63 21.13 6.30
CA ARG A 335 -7.71 22.04 5.61
C ARG A 335 -6.41 21.41 5.11
N ASN A 336 -6.13 20.13 5.38
CA ASN A 336 -4.81 19.54 5.10
C ASN A 336 -4.82 18.08 4.60
N THR A 337 -5.90 17.63 3.97
CA THR A 337 -6.05 16.23 3.51
C THR A 337 -6.01 16.05 2.00
N LYS A 338 -5.97 17.12 1.19
CA LYS A 338 -6.02 17.03 -0.29
C LYS A 338 -4.93 16.13 -0.89
N LYS A 339 -3.70 16.20 -0.39
CA LYS A 339 -2.58 15.37 -0.90
C LYS A 339 -2.74 13.91 -0.50
N SER A 340 -3.13 13.65 0.75
CA SER A 340 -3.35 12.29 1.24
C SER A 340 -4.56 11.64 0.58
N SER A 341 -5.65 12.38 0.35
CA SER A 341 -6.85 11.91 -0.34
C SER A 341 -6.59 11.60 -1.82
N SER A 342 -5.84 12.46 -2.52
CA SER A 342 -5.48 12.23 -3.94
C SER A 342 -4.64 10.96 -4.10
N ARG A 343 -3.66 10.76 -3.22
CA ARG A 343 -2.86 9.52 -3.20
C ARG A 343 -3.70 8.28 -2.89
N LEU A 344 -4.68 8.39 -1.97
CA LEU A 344 -5.60 7.28 -1.70
C LEU A 344 -6.44 6.94 -2.92
N LYS A 345 -6.93 7.97 -3.64
CA LYS A 345 -7.64 7.79 -4.92
C LYS A 345 -6.76 7.07 -5.93
N GLU A 346 -5.55 7.56 -6.18
CA GLU A 346 -4.60 6.98 -7.15
C GLU A 346 -4.35 5.50 -6.85
N LEU A 347 -4.12 5.15 -5.58
CA LEU A 347 -3.89 3.77 -5.17
C LEU A 347 -5.11 2.86 -5.42
N LEU A 348 -6.30 3.31 -5.06
CA LEU A 348 -7.52 2.51 -5.27
C LEU A 348 -7.84 2.33 -6.76
N MET A 349 -7.51 3.34 -7.57
CA MET A 349 -7.67 3.35 -9.02
C MET A 349 -6.67 2.42 -9.72
N GLU A 350 -5.38 2.53 -9.39
CA GLU A 350 -4.29 1.74 -9.99
C GLU A 350 -4.51 0.24 -9.79
N HIS A 351 -5.00 -0.15 -8.61
CA HIS A 351 -5.28 -1.55 -8.28
C HIS A 351 -6.73 -1.99 -8.60
N GLY A 352 -7.56 -1.12 -9.17
CA GLY A 352 -8.95 -1.45 -9.54
C GLY A 352 -9.83 -1.87 -8.35
N LEU A 353 -9.56 -1.32 -7.16
CA LEU A 353 -10.21 -1.72 -5.90
C LEU A 353 -11.54 -1.00 -5.63
N VAL A 354 -11.82 0.12 -6.32
CA VAL A 354 -13.00 0.96 -6.08
C VAL A 354 -14.31 0.18 -6.20
N LEU A 355 -14.59 -0.43 -7.37
CA LEU A 355 -15.85 -1.14 -7.61
C LEU A 355 -16.01 -2.40 -6.74
N PRO A 356 -14.98 -3.26 -6.60
CA PRO A 356 -15.06 -4.40 -5.68
C PRO A 356 -15.42 -4.00 -4.25
N PHE A 357 -14.87 -2.91 -3.74
CA PHE A 357 -15.21 -2.41 -2.40
C PHE A 357 -16.66 -1.97 -2.31
N VAL A 358 -17.12 -1.18 -3.28
CA VAL A 358 -18.50 -0.69 -3.30
C VAL A 358 -19.51 -1.84 -3.32
N PHE A 359 -19.29 -2.84 -4.19
CA PHE A 359 -20.21 -3.97 -4.31
C PHE A 359 -20.21 -4.85 -3.07
N LEU A 360 -19.02 -5.19 -2.55
CA LEU A 360 -18.94 -6.03 -1.35
C LEU A 360 -19.45 -5.33 -0.11
N LEU A 361 -19.21 -4.02 0.06
CA LEU A 361 -19.78 -3.25 1.18
C LEU A 361 -21.31 -3.26 1.15
N ALA A 362 -21.91 -3.00 -0.02
CA ALA A 362 -23.35 -2.95 -0.17
C ALA A 362 -24.01 -4.33 0.02
N GLN A 363 -23.42 -5.39 -0.55
CA GLN A 363 -23.92 -6.76 -0.36
C GLN A 363 -23.75 -7.22 1.09
N GLN A 364 -22.59 -6.97 1.68
CA GLN A 364 -22.27 -7.49 3.00
C GLN A 364 -23.08 -6.79 4.08
N ARG A 365 -23.43 -5.51 3.91
CA ARG A 365 -24.37 -4.79 4.78
C ARG A 365 -25.64 -5.63 5.02
N ASP A 366 -26.31 -6.09 3.96
CA ASP A 366 -27.55 -6.86 4.10
C ASP A 366 -27.26 -8.31 4.51
N CYS A 367 -26.16 -8.90 4.04
CA CYS A 367 -25.77 -10.27 4.38
C CYS A 367 -25.40 -10.46 5.86
N VAL A 368 -24.90 -9.43 6.55
CA VAL A 368 -24.52 -9.51 7.98
C VAL A 368 -25.68 -9.99 8.85
N VAL A 369 -26.92 -9.60 8.51
CA VAL A 369 -28.13 -10.01 9.24
C VAL A 369 -28.39 -11.51 9.13
N PHE A 370 -28.03 -12.12 7.99
CA PHE A 370 -28.32 -13.52 7.66
C PHE A 370 -27.10 -14.45 7.78
N ASN A 371 -25.92 -13.91 8.07
CA ASN A 371 -24.68 -14.68 8.20
C ASN A 371 -24.51 -15.21 9.64
N GLY A 372 -24.91 -16.47 9.86
CA GLY A 372 -24.63 -17.23 11.08
C GLY A 372 -25.83 -18.09 11.53
N GLU A 373 -25.58 -19.13 12.33
CA GLU A 373 -26.65 -19.80 13.07
C GLU A 373 -27.14 -18.88 14.20
N PRO A 374 -28.46 -18.81 14.48
CA PRO A 374 -29.04 -17.89 15.47
C PRO A 374 -28.51 -18.08 16.90
N THR A 375 -27.84 -19.19 17.17
CA THR A 375 -27.18 -19.53 18.44
C THR A 375 -25.79 -18.92 18.62
N GLU A 376 -25.11 -18.46 17.55
CA GLU A 376 -23.70 -18.05 17.61
C GLU A 376 -23.49 -16.53 17.70
N ARG A 377 -24.46 -15.70 17.25
CA ARG A 377 -24.29 -14.24 17.21
C ARG A 377 -25.43 -13.50 17.90
N HIS A 378 -25.07 -12.68 18.89
CA HIS A 378 -26.03 -11.81 19.56
C HIS A 378 -26.52 -10.70 18.62
N VAL A 379 -27.83 -10.43 18.63
CA VAL A 379 -28.48 -9.40 17.78
C VAL A 379 -27.79 -8.04 17.87
N LYS A 380 -27.30 -7.66 19.06
CA LYS A 380 -26.58 -6.39 19.28
C LYS A 380 -25.27 -6.33 18.48
N GLN A 381 -24.58 -7.45 18.33
CA GLN A 381 -23.35 -7.52 17.54
C GLN A 381 -23.68 -7.43 16.05
N CYS A 382 -24.71 -8.12 15.59
CA CYS A 382 -25.18 -8.01 14.20
C CYS A 382 -25.58 -6.58 13.84
N GLY A 383 -26.30 -5.88 14.72
CA GLY A 383 -26.66 -4.47 14.54
C GLY A 383 -25.42 -3.57 14.41
N ARG A 384 -24.44 -3.72 15.31
CA ARG A 384 -23.19 -2.97 15.23
C ARG A 384 -22.40 -3.22 13.95
N LEU A 385 -22.32 -4.47 13.49
CA LEU A 385 -21.62 -4.80 12.25
C LEU A 385 -22.36 -4.25 11.02
N TYR A 386 -23.69 -4.25 11.05
CA TYR A 386 -24.53 -3.63 10.02
C TYR A 386 -24.26 -2.12 9.94
N ASP A 387 -24.31 -1.43 11.09
CA ASP A 387 -24.03 0.00 11.19
C ASP A 387 -22.61 0.32 10.69
N ASN A 388 -21.61 -0.47 11.09
CA ASN A 388 -20.24 -0.28 10.64
C ASN A 388 -20.07 -0.44 9.11
N CYS A 389 -20.79 -1.40 8.49
CA CYS A 389 -20.80 -1.55 7.03
C CYS A 389 -21.45 -0.34 6.35
N GLN A 390 -22.56 0.14 6.90
CA GLN A 390 -23.28 1.29 6.38
C GLN A 390 -22.44 2.58 6.50
N ASP A 391 -21.78 2.80 7.64
CA ASP A 391 -20.90 3.94 7.86
C ASP A 391 -19.74 3.95 6.87
N VAL A 392 -19.07 2.82 6.68
CA VAL A 392 -17.96 2.71 5.73
C VAL A 392 -18.45 2.90 4.30
N LEU A 393 -19.63 2.39 3.94
CA LEU A 393 -20.23 2.60 2.63
C LEU A 393 -20.52 4.09 2.37
N ILE A 394 -21.11 4.79 3.33
CA ILE A 394 -21.38 6.24 3.24
C ILE A 394 -20.07 7.01 3.16
N GLN A 395 -19.11 6.72 4.04
CA GLN A 395 -17.81 7.39 4.07
C GLN A 395 -17.06 7.20 2.75
N PHE A 396 -17.09 5.99 2.19
CA PHE A 396 -16.47 5.68 0.91
C PHE A 396 -17.20 6.39 -0.24
N GLY A 397 -18.54 6.41 -0.25
CA GLY A 397 -19.33 7.13 -1.26
C GLY A 397 -19.05 8.64 -1.26
N ILE A 398 -18.99 9.27 -0.09
CA ILE A 398 -18.61 10.68 0.05
C ILE A 398 -17.18 10.90 -0.48
N PHE A 399 -16.23 10.04 -0.11
CA PHE A 399 -14.85 10.10 -0.60
C PHE A 399 -14.78 10.05 -2.14
N LEU A 400 -15.48 9.10 -2.77
CA LEU A 400 -15.54 8.99 -4.23
C LEU A 400 -16.14 10.25 -4.85
N SER A 401 -17.24 10.77 -4.29
CA SER A 401 -17.90 11.98 -4.81
C SER A 401 -17.04 13.25 -4.72
N LEU A 402 -16.11 13.32 -3.76
CA LEU A 402 -15.24 14.48 -3.54
C LEU A 402 -13.93 14.40 -4.34
N GLN A 403 -13.44 13.20 -4.66
CA GLN A 403 -12.13 13.01 -5.30
C GLN A 403 -12.21 12.59 -6.77
N LEU A 404 -13.26 11.89 -7.20
CA LEU A 404 -13.48 11.52 -8.59
C LEU A 404 -14.31 12.60 -9.28
N SER A 405 -13.96 12.90 -10.53
CA SER A 405 -14.86 13.69 -11.36
C SER A 405 -16.10 12.85 -11.71
N THR A 406 -17.22 13.52 -11.99
CA THR A 406 -18.46 12.84 -12.40
C THR A 406 -18.24 11.96 -13.63
N ASP A 407 -17.37 12.36 -14.55
CA ASP A 407 -17.06 11.62 -15.77
C ASP A 407 -16.22 10.37 -15.49
N GLU A 408 -15.20 10.48 -14.62
CA GLU A 408 -14.37 9.33 -14.19
C GLU A 408 -15.21 8.29 -13.44
N PHE A 409 -16.16 8.74 -12.63
CA PHE A 409 -17.05 7.87 -11.87
C PHE A 409 -18.05 7.15 -12.78
N VAL A 410 -18.69 7.87 -13.70
CA VAL A 410 -19.63 7.27 -14.67
C VAL A 410 -18.93 6.31 -15.62
N ALA A 411 -17.68 6.56 -16.01
CA ALA A 411 -16.91 5.66 -16.86
C ALA A 411 -16.58 4.32 -16.17
N GLN A 412 -16.45 4.32 -14.83
CA GLN A 412 -16.14 3.11 -14.06
C GLN A 412 -17.39 2.37 -13.60
N CYS A 413 -18.46 3.08 -13.23
CA CYS A 413 -19.65 2.44 -12.70
C CYS A 413 -20.48 1.75 -13.80
N PRO A 414 -20.86 0.47 -13.61
CA PRO A 414 -21.84 -0.19 -14.45
C PRO A 414 -23.20 0.53 -14.44
N SER A 415 -24.07 0.20 -15.41
CA SER A 415 -25.43 0.73 -15.43
C SER A 415 -26.21 0.28 -14.19
N ILE A 416 -27.21 1.07 -13.78
CA ILE A 416 -28.06 0.74 -12.62
C ILE A 416 -28.73 -0.63 -12.76
N ASP A 417 -29.10 -1.00 -13.99
CA ASP A 417 -29.69 -2.30 -14.30
C ASP A 417 -28.71 -3.44 -14.00
N GLN A 418 -27.44 -3.30 -14.40
CA GLN A 418 -26.40 -4.27 -14.07
C GLN A 418 -26.11 -4.34 -12.57
N LEU A 419 -26.11 -3.19 -11.87
CA LEU A 419 -25.88 -3.17 -10.42
C LEU A 419 -26.96 -3.96 -9.65
N ILE A 420 -28.23 -3.77 -10.00
CA ILE A 420 -29.34 -4.39 -9.28
C ILE A 420 -29.56 -5.84 -9.75
N ASN A 421 -29.60 -6.08 -11.06
CA ASN A 421 -29.98 -7.38 -11.61
C ASN A 421 -28.82 -8.39 -11.66
N VAL A 422 -27.60 -7.93 -11.97
CA VAL A 422 -26.42 -8.82 -12.13
C VAL A 422 -25.63 -8.91 -10.82
N TYR A 423 -25.35 -7.76 -10.20
CA TYR A 423 -24.54 -7.71 -8.99
C TYR A 423 -25.36 -7.74 -7.69
N HIS A 424 -26.69 -7.78 -7.77
CA HIS A 424 -27.58 -7.85 -6.60
C HIS A 424 -27.26 -6.80 -5.52
N VAL A 425 -26.83 -5.61 -5.95
CA VAL A 425 -26.63 -4.47 -5.06
C VAL A 425 -28.02 -3.94 -4.67
N PRO A 426 -28.27 -3.69 -3.37
CA PRO A 426 -29.56 -3.20 -2.93
C PRO A 426 -29.83 -1.81 -3.53
N ALA A 427 -31.11 -1.55 -3.85
CA ALA A 427 -31.50 -0.39 -4.65
C ALA A 427 -31.11 0.93 -3.99
N ASP A 428 -31.21 1.02 -2.66
CA ASP A 428 -30.83 2.21 -1.88
C ASP A 428 -29.33 2.54 -2.04
N ALA A 429 -28.44 1.55 -1.94
CA ALA A 429 -27.01 1.72 -2.15
C ALA A 429 -26.70 2.06 -3.62
N ALA A 430 -27.36 1.40 -4.58
CA ALA A 430 -27.18 1.66 -6.00
C ALA A 430 -27.57 3.11 -6.38
N PHE A 431 -28.71 3.59 -5.88
CA PHE A 431 -29.14 4.97 -6.08
C PHE A 431 -28.24 5.96 -5.36
N TYR A 432 -27.77 5.66 -4.15
CA TYR A 432 -26.84 6.53 -3.42
C TYR A 432 -25.55 6.79 -4.21
N LEU A 433 -24.96 5.75 -4.79
CA LEU A 433 -23.74 5.83 -5.59
C LEU A 433 -23.95 6.60 -6.90
N LEU A 434 -24.99 6.26 -7.65
CA LEU A 434 -25.25 6.83 -8.98
C LEU A 434 -25.93 8.21 -8.94
N ARG A 435 -26.38 8.68 -7.77
CA ARG A 435 -27.14 9.95 -7.62
C ARG A 435 -26.41 11.14 -8.23
N SER A 436 -25.11 11.26 -7.99
CA SER A 436 -24.29 12.36 -8.53
C SER A 436 -24.17 12.28 -10.06
N GLY A 437 -24.01 11.08 -10.61
CA GLY A 437 -23.96 10.83 -12.05
C GLY A 437 -25.30 11.16 -12.73
N PHE A 438 -26.43 10.77 -12.13
CA PHE A 438 -27.76 11.13 -12.64
C PHE A 438 -27.99 12.63 -12.57
N ALA A 439 -27.68 13.29 -11.46
CA ALA A 439 -27.83 14.73 -11.33
C ALA A 439 -27.02 15.48 -12.38
N HIS A 440 -25.78 15.04 -12.64
CA HIS A 440 -24.94 15.60 -13.68
C HIS A 440 -25.55 15.42 -15.08
N THR A 441 -26.00 14.21 -15.40
CA THR A 441 -26.63 13.90 -16.70
C THR A 441 -27.91 14.72 -16.91
N ILE A 442 -28.74 14.85 -15.88
CA ILE A 442 -29.96 15.67 -15.90
C ILE A 442 -29.59 17.15 -16.13
N ASN A 443 -28.62 17.68 -15.40
CA ASN A 443 -28.17 19.07 -15.57
C ASN A 443 -27.63 19.32 -16.98
N GLN A 444 -26.83 18.39 -17.54
CA GLN A 444 -26.37 18.50 -18.92
C GLN A 444 -27.53 18.51 -19.93
N LEU A 445 -28.55 17.66 -19.73
CA LEU A 445 -29.73 17.61 -20.59
C LEU A 445 -30.56 18.89 -20.49
N CYS A 446 -30.74 19.42 -19.27
CA CYS A 446 -31.40 20.70 -19.03
C CYS A 446 -30.66 21.85 -19.70
N ASP A 447 -29.35 21.92 -19.56
CA ASP A 447 -28.51 22.95 -20.19
C ASP A 447 -28.58 22.87 -21.72
N ARG A 448 -28.57 21.66 -22.29
CA ARG A 448 -28.73 21.46 -23.74
C ARG A 448 -30.10 21.95 -24.22
N LYS A 449 -31.18 21.62 -23.51
CA LYS A 449 -32.54 22.08 -23.85
C LYS A 449 -32.69 23.59 -23.69
N LEU A 450 -32.11 24.19 -22.65
CA LEU A 450 -32.10 25.65 -22.46
C LEU A 450 -31.32 26.36 -23.57
N ARG A 451 -30.18 25.82 -24.00
CA ARG A 451 -29.41 26.37 -25.15
C ARG A 451 -30.16 26.21 -26.47
N ALA A 452 -30.85 25.09 -26.68
CA ALA A 452 -31.69 24.87 -27.85
C ALA A 452 -32.86 25.88 -27.89
N GLY A 453 -33.57 26.06 -26.78
CA GLY A 453 -34.65 27.06 -26.67
C GLY A 453 -34.17 28.50 -26.87
N LYS A 454 -32.97 28.86 -26.37
CA LYS A 454 -32.36 30.16 -26.66
C LYS A 454 -31.98 30.34 -28.13
N ARG A 455 -31.53 29.28 -28.80
CA ARG A 455 -31.24 29.29 -30.25
C ARG A 455 -32.52 29.43 -31.07
N GLU A 456 -33.58 28.73 -30.70
CA GLU A 456 -34.88 28.83 -31.36
C GLU A 456 -35.51 30.21 -31.15
N ALA A 457 -35.45 30.78 -29.95
CA ALA A 457 -35.92 32.14 -29.67
C ALA A 457 -35.08 33.21 -30.39
N ALA A 458 -33.76 33.02 -30.50
CA ALA A 458 -32.91 33.92 -31.28
C ALA A 458 -33.20 33.81 -32.78
N ALA A 459 -33.47 32.61 -33.29
CA ALA A 459 -33.86 32.39 -34.68
C ALA A 459 -35.24 32.98 -34.98
N SER A 460 -36.22 32.88 -34.07
CA SER A 460 -37.53 33.51 -34.23
C SER A 460 -37.46 35.03 -34.14
N ALA A 461 -36.62 35.58 -33.26
CA ALA A 461 -36.38 37.02 -33.18
C ALA A 461 -35.66 37.56 -34.43
N ALA A 462 -34.70 36.82 -34.98
CA ALA A 462 -34.03 37.16 -36.24
C ALA A 462 -35.01 37.09 -37.43
N ALA A 463 -35.90 36.09 -37.47
CA ALA A 463 -36.95 36.00 -38.49
C ALA A 463 -37.97 37.14 -38.40
N ALA A 464 -38.36 37.54 -37.18
CA ALA A 464 -39.24 38.68 -36.95
C ALA A 464 -38.57 40.03 -37.32
N ALA A 465 -37.26 40.16 -37.07
CA ALA A 465 -36.47 41.32 -37.48
C ALA A 465 -36.30 41.41 -39.01
N ALA A 466 -36.12 40.27 -39.69
CA ALA A 466 -36.08 40.22 -41.16
C ALA A 466 -37.43 40.61 -41.79
N ALA A 467 -38.54 40.12 -41.24
CA ALA A 467 -39.89 40.44 -41.73
C ALA A 467 -40.29 41.92 -41.49
N SER A 468 -39.69 42.58 -40.49
CA SER A 468 -39.90 44.02 -40.24
C SER A 468 -38.96 44.93 -41.04
N ALA A 469 -37.83 44.41 -41.54
CA ALA A 469 -36.99 45.12 -42.49
C ALA A 469 -37.60 45.11 -43.92
N GLU A 470 -38.21 44.01 -44.34
CA GLU A 470 -38.92 43.93 -45.64
C GLU A 470 -40.18 44.81 -45.69
N SER A 471 -40.84 45.11 -44.56
CA SER A 471 -41.99 46.02 -44.52
C SER A 471 -41.60 47.50 -44.45
N ALA A 472 -40.35 47.82 -44.12
CA ALA A 472 -39.83 49.20 -44.11
C ALA A 472 -39.29 49.66 -45.47
N ASP A 473 -38.87 48.73 -46.34
CA ASP A 473 -38.34 49.03 -47.68
C ASP A 473 -39.45 49.16 -48.77
N GLY A 474 -40.71 48.94 -48.40
CA GLY A 474 -41.88 49.08 -49.28
C GLY A 474 -42.61 50.44 -49.20
N GLY A 475 -42.00 51.44 -48.56
CA GLY A 475 -42.62 52.74 -48.28
C GLY A 475 -41.85 53.95 -48.80
N GLY A 476 -41.27 53.86 -50.01
CA GLY A 476 -40.62 54.97 -50.71
C GLY A 476 -41.08 55.08 -52.15
N ASP A 477 -42.22 55.75 -52.36
CA ASP A 477 -42.59 56.45 -53.60
C ASP A 477 -42.29 57.95 -53.43
#